data_AF-A0A2P1BPT6-F1
#
_entry.id   AF-A0A2P1BPT6-F1
#
_cell.length_a   1.000
_cell.length_b   1.000
_cell.length_c   1.000
_cell.angle_alpha   90.00
_cell.angle_beta   90.00
_cell.angle_gamma   90.00
#
_symmetry.space_group_name_H-M   'P 1'
#
loop_
_entity.id
_entity.type
_entity.pdbx_description
1 polymer ?
#
loop_
_entity_poly.entity_id
_entity_poly.type
_entity_poly.pdbx_seq_one_letter_code
_entity_poly.pdbx_strand_id
1 'polypeptide(L)'
;MSPAAQPRTADADGLLPGIKTTEDYDFSFNPGVPKALVQELGSLAFVERAENVVLIGPSGIGKTHLAIAGLQGRASRVKTRFITAADLMLQLSTAQRQGRLKEYFNRAILGPRLLVIDEIGYLPFGREEANLFFQVVAKRYEKGR
;
A
#
# COMPACT_ATOMS: atom_id res chain seq x y z
N MET A 1 29.41 6.73 29.89
CA MET A 1 29.77 6.55 28.47
C MET A 1 28.59 5.89 27.78
N SER A 2 27.74 6.67 27.12
CA SER A 2 26.63 6.15 26.30
C SER A 2 27.15 5.88 24.89
N PRO A 3 26.76 4.78 24.23
CA PRO A 3 27.22 4.51 22.87
C PRO A 3 26.50 5.44 21.89
N ALA A 4 27.27 6.04 20.99
CA ALA A 4 26.81 6.91 19.94
C ALA A 4 25.86 6.15 18.97
N ALA A 5 24.68 6.71 18.74
CA ALA A 5 23.78 6.24 17.69
C ALA A 5 24.40 6.56 16.32
N GLN A 6 24.76 5.51 15.57
CA GLN A 6 25.21 5.65 14.18
C GLN A 6 24.04 6.13 13.30
N PRO A 7 24.30 7.02 12.32
CA PRO A 7 23.28 7.47 11.39
C PRO A 7 22.91 6.32 10.45
N ARG A 8 21.65 5.86 10.50
CA ARG A 8 21.13 4.85 9.57
C ARG A 8 21.02 5.49 8.18
N THR A 9 21.72 4.88 7.24
CA THR A 9 21.84 5.26 5.83
C THR A 9 20.49 5.46 5.18
N ALA A 10 20.32 6.56 4.46
CA ALA A 10 19.19 6.80 3.57
C ALA A 10 19.23 5.81 2.40
N ASP A 11 18.16 5.03 2.23
CA ASP A 11 18.01 4.10 1.11
C ASP A 11 17.84 4.87 -0.21
N ALA A 12 18.67 4.51 -1.18
CA ALA A 12 18.87 5.19 -2.46
C ALA A 12 17.79 4.94 -3.53
N ASP A 13 16.63 4.37 -3.18
CA ASP A 13 15.60 3.93 -4.14
C ASP A 13 14.32 4.77 -4.14
N GLY A 14 14.29 5.91 -3.45
CA GLY A 14 13.17 6.87 -3.52
C GLY A 14 11.82 6.33 -3.07
N LEU A 15 11.79 5.26 -2.27
CA LEU A 15 10.59 4.46 -2.06
C LEU A 15 9.77 4.76 -0.79
N LEU A 16 10.22 5.65 0.11
CA LEU A 16 9.45 6.01 1.31
C LEU A 16 9.76 7.44 1.80
N PRO A 17 8.78 8.35 1.94
CA PRO A 17 8.96 9.60 2.66
C PRO A 17 9.00 9.33 4.17
N GLY A 18 10.20 9.18 4.71
CA GLY A 18 10.47 9.08 6.15
C GLY A 18 10.21 7.68 6.73
N ILE A 19 11.24 7.07 7.31
CA ILE A 19 11.17 5.79 8.02
C ILE A 19 10.25 5.96 9.24
N LYS A 20 9.13 5.22 9.30
CA LYS A 20 8.20 5.21 10.43
C LYS A 20 7.69 3.78 10.66
N THR A 21 8.03 3.19 11.79
CA THR A 21 7.72 1.80 12.15
C THR A 21 6.39 1.69 12.90
N THR A 22 5.87 0.48 13.06
CA THR A 22 4.66 0.20 13.86
C THR A 22 4.83 0.54 15.33
N GLU A 23 6.07 0.52 15.83
CA GLU A 23 6.45 0.93 17.18
C GLU A 23 6.41 2.45 17.34
N ASP A 24 6.53 3.20 16.24
CA ASP A 24 6.43 4.66 16.19
C ASP A 24 4.97 5.15 16.03
N TYR A 25 3.98 4.26 16.00
CA TYR A 25 2.58 4.67 15.90
C TYR A 25 2.12 5.28 17.22
N ASP A 26 1.98 6.60 17.22
CA ASP A 26 1.46 7.34 18.36
C ASP A 26 -0.05 7.11 18.53
N PHE A 27 -0.41 6.16 19.38
CA PHE A 27 -1.81 5.89 19.73
C PHE A 27 -2.50 7.06 20.43
N SER A 28 -1.76 8.05 20.96
CA SER A 28 -2.35 9.27 21.51
C SER A 28 -2.85 10.23 20.43
N PHE A 29 -2.33 10.11 19.21
CA PHE A 29 -2.76 10.89 18.04
C PHE A 29 -4.09 10.41 17.45
N ASN A 30 -4.48 9.15 17.68
CA ASN A 30 -5.78 8.62 17.24
C ASN A 30 -6.32 7.50 18.16
N PRO A 31 -7.02 7.87 19.26
CA PRO A 31 -7.53 6.90 20.23
C PRO A 31 -8.66 6.01 19.69
N GLY A 32 -9.21 6.32 18.50
CA GLY A 32 -10.27 5.55 17.86
C GLY A 32 -9.78 4.31 17.11
N VAL A 33 -8.46 4.16 16.88
CA VAL A 33 -7.91 2.99 16.18
C VAL A 33 -7.64 1.86 17.17
N PRO A 34 -8.27 0.68 17.01
CA PRO A 34 -8.00 -0.45 17.88
C PRO A 34 -6.55 -0.92 17.74
N LYS A 35 -5.83 -1.03 18.86
CA LYS A 35 -4.44 -1.55 18.88
C LYS A 35 -4.32 -2.95 18.26
N ALA A 36 -5.35 -3.78 18.41
CA ALA A 36 -5.43 -5.11 17.80
C ALA A 36 -5.40 -5.05 16.27
N LEU A 37 -6.06 -4.06 15.65
CA LEU A 37 -6.04 -3.86 14.19
C LEU A 37 -4.61 -3.50 13.73
N VAL A 38 -3.93 -2.60 14.44
CA VAL A 38 -2.55 -2.22 14.13
C VAL A 38 -1.61 -3.43 14.20
N GLN A 39 -1.78 -4.28 15.20
CA GLN A 39 -1.01 -5.52 15.35
C GLN A 39 -1.33 -6.54 14.26
N GLU A 40 -2.60 -6.72 13.90
CA GLU A 40 -3.00 -7.61 12.81
C GLU A 40 -2.41 -7.14 11.47
N LEU A 41 -2.47 -5.84 11.17
CA LEU A 41 -1.87 -5.25 9.98
C LEU A 41 -0.35 -5.44 9.97
N GLY A 42 0.32 -5.21 11.11
CA GLY A 42 1.76 -5.45 11.25
C GLY A 42 2.19 -6.91 11.09
N SER A 43 1.29 -7.86 11.34
CA SER A 43 1.57 -9.27 11.15
C SER A 43 1.63 -9.68 9.66
N LEU A 44 1.00 -8.93 8.76
CA LEU A 44 0.78 -9.34 7.36
C LEU A 44 0.08 -10.70 7.19
N ALA A 45 -0.59 -11.22 8.22
CA ALA A 45 -1.29 -12.51 8.12
C ALA A 45 -2.36 -12.51 7.02
N PHE A 46 -2.99 -11.35 6.77
CA PHE A 46 -3.95 -11.15 5.68
C PHE A 46 -3.32 -11.40 4.29
N VAL A 47 -2.02 -11.16 4.11
CA VAL A 47 -1.32 -11.42 2.84
C VAL A 47 -1.23 -12.92 2.57
N GLU A 48 -0.98 -13.72 3.61
CA GLU A 48 -0.93 -15.19 3.48
C GLU A 48 -2.33 -15.80 3.30
N ARG A 49 -3.38 -15.14 3.82
CA ARG A 49 -4.79 -15.51 3.58
C ARG A 49 -5.37 -15.00 2.27
N ALA A 50 -4.58 -14.25 1.48
CA ALA A 50 -5.03 -13.56 0.27
C ALA A 50 -6.26 -12.65 0.49
N GLU A 51 -6.34 -12.00 1.65
CA GLU A 51 -7.42 -11.09 2.01
C GLU A 51 -7.10 -9.64 1.61
N ASN A 52 -8.15 -8.91 1.23
CA ASN A 52 -8.06 -7.48 0.98
C ASN A 52 -8.32 -6.70 2.28
N VAL A 53 -7.48 -5.70 2.54
CA VAL A 53 -7.68 -4.75 3.65
C VAL A 53 -8.09 -3.41 3.06
N VAL A 54 -9.17 -2.83 3.58
CA VAL A 54 -9.63 -1.48 3.20
C VAL A 54 -9.64 -0.61 4.46
N LEU A 55 -8.83 0.45 4.46
CA LEU A 55 -8.78 1.43 5.54
C LEU A 55 -9.61 2.65 5.16
N ILE A 56 -10.75 2.84 5.84
CA ILE A 56 -11.67 3.97 5.61
C ILE A 56 -11.62 4.90 6.81
N GLY A 57 -11.50 6.20 6.56
CA GLY A 57 -11.58 7.22 7.61
C GLY A 57 -11.14 8.61 7.13
N PRO A 58 -11.39 9.66 7.93
CA PRO A 58 -11.05 11.04 7.59
C PRO A 58 -9.55 11.23 7.27
N SER A 59 -9.22 12.30 6.53
CA SER A 59 -7.82 12.62 6.21
C SER A 59 -7.00 12.89 7.48
N GLY A 60 -5.69 12.69 7.41
CA GLY A 60 -4.78 13.03 8.52
C GLY A 60 -4.75 12.05 9.69
N ILE A 61 -5.58 11.01 9.75
CA ILE A 61 -5.62 10.06 10.89
C ILE A 61 -4.55 8.96 10.87
N GLY A 62 -3.57 9.05 9.97
CA GLY A 62 -2.48 8.08 9.87
C GLY A 62 -2.82 6.76 9.16
N LYS A 63 -3.81 6.71 8.28
CA LYS A 63 -4.14 5.48 7.49
C LYS A 63 -2.95 5.01 6.64
N THR A 64 -2.34 5.92 5.90
CA THR A 64 -1.12 5.69 5.12
C THR A 64 0.03 5.27 6.03
N HIS A 65 0.14 5.91 7.21
CA HIS A 65 1.12 5.53 8.21
C HIS A 65 0.90 4.10 8.71
N LEU A 66 -0.33 3.69 9.05
CA LEU A 66 -0.64 2.31 9.47
C LEU A 66 -0.34 1.28 8.37
N ALA A 67 -0.66 1.62 7.12
CA ALA A 67 -0.30 0.81 5.97
C ALA A 67 1.23 0.67 5.87
N ILE A 68 1.98 1.78 5.94
CA ILE A 68 3.45 1.78 5.83
C ILE A 68 4.12 1.10 7.03
N ALA A 69 3.69 1.42 8.24
CA ALA A 69 4.27 0.97 9.51
C ALA A 69 4.03 -0.53 9.75
N GLY A 70 2.86 -1.06 9.36
CA GLY A 70 2.60 -2.50 9.35
C GLY A 70 3.48 -3.24 8.34
N LEU A 71 3.96 -2.52 7.32
CA LEU A 71 4.78 -3.06 6.26
C LEU A 71 6.28 -2.99 6.56
N GLN A 72 6.80 -2.00 7.28
CA GLN A 72 8.25 -1.84 7.45
C GLN A 72 8.95 -3.04 8.10
N GLY A 73 8.29 -3.77 9.00
CA GLY A 73 8.89 -4.95 9.67
C GLY A 73 9.01 -6.19 8.77
N ARG A 74 8.28 -6.26 7.64
CA ARG A 74 8.19 -7.47 6.79
C ARG A 74 8.15 -7.20 5.28
N ALA A 75 8.09 -5.95 4.83
CA ALA A 75 8.06 -5.57 3.41
C ALA A 75 9.35 -5.92 2.69
N SER A 76 10.48 -6.04 3.40
CA SER A 76 11.72 -6.59 2.84
C SER A 76 11.58 -8.07 2.43
N ARG A 77 10.60 -8.80 2.98
CA ARG A 77 10.32 -10.22 2.67
C ARG A 77 9.17 -10.41 1.68
N VAL A 78 8.38 -9.38 1.43
CA VAL A 78 7.19 -9.43 0.57
C VAL A 78 7.31 -8.39 -0.52
N LYS A 79 7.38 -8.83 -1.77
CA LYS A 79 7.41 -7.91 -2.93
C LYS A 79 6.18 -7.00 -2.90
N THR A 80 6.39 -5.72 -2.59
CA THR A 80 5.33 -4.76 -2.30
C THR A 80 5.38 -3.59 -3.29
N ARG A 81 4.23 -3.05 -3.66
CA ARG A 81 4.11 -1.81 -4.44
C ARG A 81 3.15 -0.86 -3.74
N PHE A 82 3.60 0.38 -3.58
CA PHE A 82 2.76 1.50 -3.17
C PHE A 82 2.45 2.36 -4.40
N ILE A 83 1.21 2.81 -4.52
CA ILE A 83 0.77 3.71 -5.58
C ILE A 83 -0.45 4.49 -5.11
N THR A 84 -0.58 5.75 -5.50
CA THR A 84 -1.84 6.49 -5.28
C THR A 84 -2.88 5.98 -6.26
N ALA A 85 -4.17 6.10 -5.93
CA ALA A 85 -5.23 5.76 -6.86
C ALA A 85 -5.17 6.62 -8.13
N ALA A 86 -4.72 7.88 -8.00
CA ALA A 86 -4.46 8.81 -9.10
C ALA A 86 -3.47 8.26 -10.12
N ASP A 87 -2.27 7.92 -9.63
CA ASP A 87 -1.18 7.44 -10.46
C ASP A 87 -1.51 6.07 -11.06
N LEU A 88 -2.22 5.23 -10.30
CA LEU A 88 -2.67 3.94 -10.79
C LEU A 88 -3.59 4.09 -12.00
N MET A 89 -4.57 4.99 -11.93
CA MET A 89 -5.47 5.23 -13.05
C MET A 89 -4.74 5.83 -14.25
N LEU A 90 -3.88 6.81 -14.02
CA LEU A 90 -3.07 7.41 -15.08
C LEU A 90 -2.21 6.37 -15.80
N GLN A 91 -1.55 5.47 -15.04
CA GLN A 91 -0.70 4.42 -15.59
C GLN A 91 -1.52 3.36 -16.34
N LEU A 92 -2.68 2.94 -15.80
CA LEU A 92 -3.57 1.98 -16.47
C LEU A 92 -4.13 2.53 -17.79
N SER A 93 -4.64 3.77 -17.76
CA SER A 93 -5.18 4.46 -18.93
C SER A 93 -4.10 4.64 -20.01
N THR A 94 -2.88 5.01 -19.60
CA THR A 94 -1.74 5.13 -20.53
C THR A 94 -1.34 3.78 -21.12
N ALA A 95 -1.24 2.73 -20.30
CA ALA A 95 -0.92 1.39 -20.78
C ALA A 95 -1.99 0.84 -21.73
N GLN A 96 -3.27 1.14 -21.49
CA GLN A 96 -4.36 0.78 -22.38
C GLN A 96 -4.24 1.47 -23.74
N ARG A 97 -4.04 2.80 -23.77
CA ARG A 97 -3.84 3.56 -25.02
C ARG A 97 -2.64 3.07 -25.83
N GLN A 98 -1.60 2.60 -25.15
CA GLN A 98 -0.38 2.08 -25.79
C GLN A 98 -0.46 0.58 -26.16
N GLY A 99 -1.58 -0.10 -25.89
CA GLY A 99 -1.71 -1.54 -26.13
C GLY A 99 -0.87 -2.42 -25.22
N ARG A 100 -0.36 -1.88 -24.10
CA ARG A 100 0.53 -2.56 -23.14
C ARG A 100 -0.15 -2.91 -21.82
N LEU A 101 -1.48 -2.86 -21.77
CA LEU A 101 -2.25 -3.08 -20.54
C LEU A 101 -1.93 -4.43 -19.88
N LYS A 102 -1.82 -5.50 -20.67
CA LYS A 102 -1.51 -6.85 -20.17
C LYS A 102 -0.13 -6.92 -19.48
N GLU A 103 0.87 -6.29 -20.08
CA GLU A 103 2.23 -6.24 -19.51
C GLU A 103 2.24 -5.46 -18.20
N TYR A 104 1.57 -4.30 -18.18
CA TYR A 104 1.44 -3.49 -16.97
C TYR A 104 0.72 -4.27 -15.85
N PHE A 105 -0.38 -4.96 -16.17
CA PHE A 105 -1.08 -5.82 -15.20
C PHE A 105 -0.15 -6.89 -14.62
N ASN A 106 0.58 -7.63 -15.47
CA ASN A 106 1.46 -8.69 -15.00
C ASN A 106 2.58 -8.17 -14.10
N ARG A 107 3.20 -7.04 -14.45
CA ARG A 107 4.36 -6.50 -13.73
C ARG A 107 3.97 -5.69 -12.50
N ALA A 108 3.06 -4.72 -12.66
CA ALA A 108 2.76 -3.72 -11.64
C ALA A 108 1.59 -4.14 -10.73
N ILE A 109 0.61 -4.90 -11.26
CA ILE A 109 -0.59 -5.27 -10.51
C ILE A 109 -0.47 -6.65 -9.90
N LEU A 110 -0.12 -7.67 -10.68
CA LEU A 110 -0.03 -9.06 -10.24
C LEU A 110 1.37 -9.43 -9.74
N GLY A 111 2.40 -8.72 -10.19
CA GLY A 111 3.79 -8.97 -9.83
C GLY A 111 4.07 -8.82 -8.32
N PRO A 112 3.59 -7.75 -7.66
CA PRO A 112 3.71 -7.60 -6.21
C PRO A 112 2.79 -8.58 -5.46
N ARG A 113 3.32 -9.23 -4.41
CA ARG A 113 2.50 -9.99 -3.45
C ARG A 113 1.54 -9.06 -2.71
N LEU A 114 2.00 -7.86 -2.36
CA LEU A 114 1.16 -6.82 -1.80
C LEU A 114 1.11 -5.57 -2.68
N LEU A 115 -0.11 -5.10 -2.96
CA LEU A 115 -0.37 -3.84 -3.65
C LEU A 115 -1.12 -2.92 -2.69
N VAL A 116 -0.52 -1.80 -2.34
CA VAL A 116 -1.11 -0.75 -1.51
C VAL A 116 -1.55 0.39 -2.42
N ILE A 117 -2.84 0.69 -2.39
CA ILE A 117 -3.44 1.78 -3.16
C ILE A 117 -3.91 2.84 -2.17
N ASP A 118 -3.25 3.99 -2.17
CA ASP A 118 -3.59 5.10 -1.28
C ASP A 118 -4.54 6.11 -1.96
N GLU A 119 -5.18 6.97 -1.17
CA GLU A 119 -5.94 8.14 -1.64
C GLU A 119 -7.12 7.84 -2.59
N ILE A 120 -7.70 6.63 -2.49
CA ILE A 120 -8.86 6.21 -3.33
C ILE A 120 -10.04 7.19 -3.22
N GLY A 121 -10.21 7.86 -2.08
CA GLY A 121 -11.35 8.75 -1.80
C GLY A 121 -11.28 10.14 -2.45
N TYR A 122 -10.20 10.51 -3.13
CA TYR A 122 -9.99 11.88 -3.61
C TYR A 122 -10.29 12.11 -5.09
N LEU A 123 -10.58 11.06 -5.87
CA LEU A 123 -10.74 11.20 -7.32
C LEU A 123 -12.11 10.72 -7.81
N PRO A 124 -12.87 11.56 -8.54
CA PRO A 124 -13.99 11.07 -9.31
C PRO A 124 -13.44 10.25 -10.48
N PHE A 125 -13.54 8.93 -10.40
CA PHE A 125 -13.21 8.07 -11.52
C PHE A 125 -14.28 8.21 -12.60
N GLY A 126 -13.86 8.46 -13.84
CA GLY A 126 -14.71 8.27 -15.00
C GLY A 126 -15.08 6.79 -15.14
N ARG A 127 -16.02 6.49 -16.04
CA ARG A 127 -16.51 5.11 -16.24
C ARG A 127 -15.38 4.16 -16.66
N GLU A 128 -14.44 4.64 -17.47
CA GLU A 128 -13.30 3.84 -17.94
C GLU A 128 -12.32 3.53 -16.81
N GLU A 129 -11.97 4.53 -16.01
CA GLU A 129 -11.09 4.37 -14.84
C GLU A 129 -11.72 3.43 -13.81
N ALA A 130 -13.02 3.56 -13.54
CA ALA A 130 -13.74 2.66 -12.65
C ALA A 130 -13.69 1.20 -13.14
N ASN A 131 -13.86 0.98 -14.45
CA ASN A 131 -13.73 -0.35 -15.05
C ASN A 131 -12.30 -0.91 -14.93
N LEU A 132 -11.28 -0.08 -15.15
CA LEU A 132 -9.87 -0.49 -14.99
C LEU A 132 -9.55 -0.82 -13.52
N PHE A 133 -10.03 -0.02 -12.59
CA PHE A 133 -9.86 -0.28 -11.15
C PHE A 133 -10.57 -1.58 -10.74
N PHE A 134 -11.78 -1.83 -11.21
CA PHE A 134 -12.48 -3.08 -10.96
C PHE A 134 -11.69 -4.29 -11.48
N GLN A 135 -11.10 -4.19 -12.68
CA GLN A 135 -10.25 -5.24 -13.23
C GLN A 135 -9.02 -5.51 -12.34
N VAL A 136 -8.41 -4.48 -11.75
CA VAL A 136 -7.31 -4.64 -10.78
C VAL A 136 -7.74 -5.49 -9.60
N VAL A 137 -8.89 -5.17 -8.98
CA VAL A 137 -9.40 -5.91 -7.82
C VAL A 137 -9.75 -7.35 -8.20
N ALA A 138 -10.49 -7.55 -9.30
CA ALA A 138 -10.90 -8.88 -9.76
C ALA A 138 -9.71 -9.78 -10.07
N LYS A 139 -8.70 -9.28 -10.81
CA LYS A 139 -7.51 -10.05 -11.18
C LYS A 139 -6.66 -10.45 -9.98
N ARG A 140 -6.57 -9.59 -8.96
CA ARG A 140 -5.85 -9.92 -7.72
C ARG A 140 -6.62 -10.93 -6.87
N TYR A 141 -7.95 -10.87 -6.86
CA TYR A 141 -8.79 -11.87 -6.19
C TYR A 141 -8.68 -13.25 -6.84
N GLU A 142 -8.65 -13.33 -8.18
CA GLU A 142 -8.45 -14.58 -8.93
C GLU A 142 -7.10 -15.24 -8.66
N LYS A 143 -6.03 -14.44 -8.50
CA LYS A 143 -4.67 -14.93 -8.24
C LYS A 143 -4.46 -15.39 -6.79
N GLY A 144 -5.29 -14.94 -5.86
CA GLY A 144 -5.23 -15.29 -4.45
C GLY A 144 -5.88 -16.64 -4.09
N ARG A 145 -6.53 -17.29 -5.06
CA ARG A 145 -7.03 -18.67 -4.96
C ARG A 145 -5.95 -19.69 -5.29
#